data_AF-A0A0T0PZ92-F1
#
_entry.id   AF-A0A0T0PZ92-F1
#
_cell.length_a   1.000
_cell.length_b   1.000
_cell.length_c   1.000
_cell.angle_alpha   90.00
_cell.angle_beta   90.00
_cell.angle_gamma   90.00
#
_symmetry.space_group_name_H-M   'P 1'
#
loop_
_entity.id
_entity.type
_entity.pdbx_description
1 polymer ?
#
loop_
_entity_poly.entity_id
_entity_poly.type
_entity_poly.pdbx_seq_one_letter_code
_entity_poly.pdbx_strand_id
1 'polypeptide(L)'
;MSTRIQIAQATQLVRLRDVRVRAAAVRLATARAATMEAERARIAADEAADRAAAAHRTARDGLAADPGEAERLLALVDRARFDRSMAIETLGEARGAEDDCRRDEDRRRRTMILAQARHDALAERLGTIRQGAARVDEERQALDAEDVRRFR
;
A
#
# COMPACT_ATOMS: atom_id res chain seq x y z
N MET A 1 38.94 12.73 10.55
CA MET A 1 38.13 12.75 9.31
C MET A 1 37.69 14.18 9.05
N SER A 2 37.88 14.73 7.85
CA SER A 2 37.48 16.13 7.56
C SER A 2 35.96 16.30 7.52
N THR A 3 35.43 17.39 8.09
CA THR A 3 34.00 17.75 8.08
C THR A 3 33.41 17.77 6.67
N ARG A 4 34.20 18.18 5.66
CA ARG A 4 33.78 18.14 4.24
C ARG A 4 33.51 16.72 3.74
N ILE A 5 34.33 15.74 4.16
CA ILE A 5 34.14 14.32 3.82
C ILE A 5 32.88 13.78 4.50
N GLN A 6 32.65 14.14 5.76
CA GLN A 6 31.44 13.75 6.49
C GLN A 6 30.17 14.32 5.85
N ILE A 7 30.18 15.59 5.44
CA ILE A 7 29.06 16.23 4.72
C ILE A 7 28.80 15.53 3.38
N ALA A 8 29.85 15.22 2.61
CA ALA A 8 29.71 14.54 1.32
C ALA A 8 29.09 13.14 1.49
N GLN A 9 29.59 12.35 2.44
CA GLN A 9 29.07 11.01 2.74
C GLN A 9 27.62 11.06 3.24
N ALA A 10 27.30 11.95 4.18
CA ALA A 10 25.95 12.12 4.69
C ALA A 10 24.98 12.57 3.57
N THR A 11 25.42 13.47 2.68
CA THR A 11 24.64 13.88 1.50
C THR A 11 24.35 12.69 0.57
N GLN A 12 25.33 11.81 0.31
CA GLN A 12 25.10 10.59 -0.47
C GLN A 12 24.11 9.65 0.20
N LEU A 13 24.17 9.50 1.53
CA LEU A 13 23.23 8.68 2.29
C LEU A 13 21.80 9.23 2.25
N VAL A 14 21.60 10.55 2.33
CA VAL A 14 20.27 11.18 2.14
C VAL A 14 19.72 10.83 0.76
N ARG A 15 20.52 11.02 -0.30
CA ARG A 15 20.11 10.70 -1.68
C ARG A 15 19.70 9.24 -1.84
N LEU A 16 20.48 8.31 -1.26
CA LEU A 16 20.13 6.89 -1.28
C LEU A 16 18.82 6.60 -0.52
N ARG A 17 18.55 7.32 0.58
CA ARG A 17 17.29 7.19 1.32
C ARG A 17 16.11 7.75 0.56
N ASP A 18 16.26 8.88 -0.13
CA ASP A 18 15.24 9.45 -1.01
C ASP A 18 14.83 8.44 -2.11
N VAL A 19 15.80 7.79 -2.76
CA VAL A 19 15.52 6.70 -3.72
C VAL A 19 14.70 5.57 -3.08
N ARG A 20 15.01 5.18 -1.84
CA ARG A 20 14.25 4.15 -1.11
C ARG A 20 12.84 4.60 -0.74
N VAL A 21 12.64 5.87 -0.39
CA VAL A 21 11.32 6.47 -0.16
C VAL A 21 10.49 6.41 -1.43
N ARG A 22 11.05 6.87 -2.57
CA ARG A 22 10.36 6.81 -3.88
C ARG A 22 9.99 5.36 -4.26
N ALA A 23 10.90 4.42 -4.07
CA ALA A 23 10.62 3.00 -4.31
C ALA A 23 9.52 2.44 -3.39
N ALA A 24 9.50 2.83 -2.11
CA ALA A 24 8.44 2.44 -1.19
C ALA A 24 7.09 3.06 -1.56
N ALA A 25 7.07 4.30 -2.04
CA ALA A 25 5.88 4.98 -2.54
C ALA A 25 5.28 4.26 -3.76
N VAL A 26 6.11 3.89 -4.74
CA VAL A 26 5.66 3.12 -5.92
C VAL A 26 5.05 1.77 -5.51
N ARG A 27 5.69 1.06 -4.57
CA ARG A 27 5.16 -0.22 -4.06
C ARG A 27 3.82 -0.04 -3.34
N LEU A 28 3.66 1.02 -2.54
CA LEU A 28 2.39 1.33 -1.88
C LEU A 28 1.31 1.69 -2.90
N ALA A 29 1.63 2.46 -3.94
CA ALA A 29 0.68 2.77 -5.01
C ALA A 29 0.24 1.51 -5.76
N THR A 30 1.17 0.58 -6.02
CA THR A 30 0.86 -0.70 -6.66
C THR A 30 -0.05 -1.56 -5.76
N ALA A 31 0.24 -1.63 -4.47
CA ALA A 31 -0.59 -2.36 -3.51
C ALA A 31 -2.02 -1.79 -3.42
N ARG A 32 -2.16 -0.45 -3.40
CA ARG A 32 -3.47 0.22 -3.44
C ARG A 32 -4.28 -0.13 -4.68
N ALA A 33 -3.64 -0.13 -5.85
CA ALA A 33 -4.30 -0.51 -7.09
C ALA A 33 -4.79 -1.97 -7.04
N ALA A 34 -3.99 -2.88 -6.46
CA ALA A 34 -4.39 -4.26 -6.24
C ALA A 34 -5.55 -4.39 -5.24
N THR A 35 -5.53 -3.64 -4.13
CA THR A 35 -6.65 -3.59 -3.17
C THR A 35 -7.95 -3.15 -3.84
N MET A 36 -7.91 -2.07 -4.65
CA MET A 36 -9.08 -1.58 -5.37
C MET A 36 -9.61 -2.61 -6.37
N GLU A 37 -8.73 -3.36 -7.05
CA GLU A 37 -9.15 -4.40 -7.97
C GLU A 37 -9.76 -5.60 -7.25
N ALA A 38 -9.18 -6.01 -6.12
CA ALA A 38 -9.73 -7.07 -5.28
C ALA A 38 -11.11 -6.69 -4.70
N GLU A 39 -11.29 -5.43 -4.28
CA GLU A 39 -12.57 -4.90 -3.81
C GLU A 39 -13.64 -4.97 -4.93
N ARG A 40 -13.30 -4.57 -6.15
CA ARG A 40 -14.21 -4.71 -7.32
C ARG A 40 -14.56 -6.16 -7.60
N ALA A 41 -13.58 -7.05 -7.57
CA ALA A 41 -13.81 -8.48 -7.76
C ALA A 41 -14.74 -9.06 -6.69
N ARG A 42 -14.54 -8.67 -5.42
CA ARG A 42 -15.45 -9.02 -4.31
C ARG A 42 -16.86 -8.49 -4.56
N ILE A 43 -17.00 -7.25 -5.03
CA ILE A 43 -18.32 -6.68 -5.38
C ILE A 43 -19.00 -7.49 -6.48
N ALA A 44 -18.30 -7.81 -7.56
CA ALA A 44 -18.86 -8.61 -8.64
C ALA A 44 -19.26 -10.03 -8.17
N ALA A 45 -18.46 -10.66 -7.31
CA ALA A 45 -18.76 -11.97 -6.75
C ALA A 45 -19.97 -11.95 -5.81
N ASP A 46 -20.14 -10.88 -5.04
CA ASP A 46 -21.27 -10.66 -4.14
C ASP A 46 -22.58 -10.54 -4.92
N GLU A 47 -22.59 -9.71 -5.96
CA GLU A 47 -23.74 -9.61 -6.86
C GLU A 47 -24.06 -10.93 -7.57
N ALA A 48 -23.03 -11.71 -7.94
CA ALA A 48 -23.23 -13.02 -8.53
C ALA A 48 -23.85 -14.01 -7.54
N ALA A 49 -23.41 -14.00 -6.29
CA ALA A 49 -23.99 -14.81 -5.21
C ALA A 49 -25.46 -14.43 -4.94
N ASP A 50 -25.78 -13.13 -4.96
CA ASP A 50 -27.16 -12.65 -4.80
C ASP A 50 -28.06 -13.09 -5.96
N ARG A 51 -27.58 -12.97 -7.20
CA ARG A 51 -28.31 -13.46 -8.39
C ARG A 51 -28.54 -14.97 -8.32
N ALA A 52 -27.53 -15.75 -7.96
CA ALA A 52 -27.65 -17.20 -7.82
C ALA A 52 -28.61 -17.59 -6.69
N ALA A 53 -28.60 -16.86 -5.57
CA ALA A 53 -29.55 -17.06 -4.48
C ALA A 53 -30.99 -16.73 -4.89
N ALA A 54 -31.20 -15.66 -5.67
CA ALA A 54 -32.50 -15.34 -6.25
C ALA A 54 -32.99 -16.43 -7.21
N ALA A 55 -32.14 -16.88 -8.15
CA ALA A 55 -32.47 -17.94 -9.09
C ALA A 55 -32.86 -19.25 -8.38
N HIS A 56 -32.14 -19.62 -7.32
CA HIS A 56 -32.47 -20.79 -6.51
C HIS A 56 -33.83 -20.64 -5.81
N ARG A 57 -34.16 -19.45 -5.27
CA ARG A 57 -35.50 -19.21 -4.70
C ARG A 57 -36.59 -19.35 -5.76
N THR A 58 -36.42 -18.72 -6.93
CA THR A 58 -37.36 -18.82 -8.04
C THR A 58 -37.57 -20.26 -8.50
N ALA A 59 -36.49 -21.04 -8.66
CA ALA A 59 -36.60 -22.45 -9.05
C ALA A 59 -37.38 -23.27 -8.01
N ARG A 60 -37.11 -23.04 -6.71
CA ARG A 60 -37.80 -23.73 -5.62
C ARG A 60 -39.28 -23.37 -5.55
N ASP A 61 -39.60 -22.10 -5.72
CA ASP A 61 -40.98 -21.61 -5.68
C ASP A 61 -41.77 -22.12 -6.92
N GLY A 62 -41.10 -22.25 -8.07
CA GLY A 62 -41.67 -22.88 -9.28
C GLY A 62 -42.00 -24.36 -9.09
N LEU A 63 -41.12 -25.14 -8.44
CA LEU A 63 -41.38 -26.54 -8.10
C LEU A 63 -42.64 -26.73 -7.24
N ALA A 64 -42.94 -25.79 -6.35
CA ALA A 64 -44.12 -25.85 -5.49
C ALA A 64 -45.44 -25.56 -6.23
N ALA A 65 -45.37 -24.95 -7.42
CA ALA A 65 -46.54 -24.48 -8.17
C ALA A 65 -47.08 -25.49 -9.20
N ASP A 66 -46.23 -26.37 -9.74
CA ASP A 66 -46.63 -27.33 -10.77
C ASP A 66 -46.06 -28.76 -10.52
N PRO A 67 -46.84 -29.65 -9.91
CA PRO A 67 -46.42 -31.04 -9.68
C PRO A 67 -46.39 -31.88 -10.97
N GLY A 68 -47.01 -31.43 -12.07
CA GLY A 68 -47.01 -32.15 -13.35
C GLY A 68 -45.65 -32.13 -14.06
N GLU A 69 -44.81 -31.14 -13.79
CA GLU A 69 -43.42 -31.03 -14.29
C GLU A 69 -42.36 -31.31 -13.19
N ALA A 70 -42.74 -31.99 -12.11
CA ALA A 70 -41.91 -32.10 -10.90
C ALA A 70 -40.46 -32.59 -11.14
N GLU A 71 -40.25 -33.60 -12.01
CA GLU A 71 -38.90 -34.13 -12.30
C GLU A 71 -38.01 -33.08 -12.99
N ARG A 72 -38.57 -32.34 -13.95
CA ARG A 72 -37.85 -31.28 -14.67
C ARG A 72 -37.54 -30.10 -13.76
N LEU A 73 -38.51 -29.71 -12.92
CA LEU A 73 -38.36 -28.61 -11.98
C LEU A 73 -37.37 -28.97 -10.86
N LEU A 74 -37.31 -30.23 -10.43
CA LEU A 74 -36.32 -30.71 -9.46
C LEU A 74 -34.90 -30.59 -10.02
N ALA A 75 -34.67 -30.99 -11.27
CA ALA A 75 -33.37 -30.83 -11.94
C ALA A 75 -32.95 -29.35 -12.03
N LEU A 76 -33.89 -28.44 -12.28
CA LEU A 76 -33.63 -27.00 -12.28
C LEU A 76 -33.24 -26.48 -10.88
N VAL A 77 -33.93 -26.94 -9.84
CA VAL A 77 -33.62 -26.60 -8.44
C VAL A 77 -32.23 -27.09 -8.05
N ASP A 78 -31.88 -28.33 -8.38
CA ASP A 78 -30.57 -28.90 -8.07
C ASP A 78 -29.44 -28.14 -8.79
N ARG A 79 -29.66 -27.78 -10.06
CA ARG A 79 -28.70 -26.95 -10.79
C ARG A 79 -28.54 -25.58 -10.16
N ALA A 80 -29.64 -24.90 -9.84
CA ALA A 80 -29.60 -23.58 -9.20
C ALA A 80 -28.97 -23.64 -7.80
N ARG A 81 -29.14 -24.76 -7.07
CA ARG A 81 -28.50 -24.99 -5.78
C ARG A 81 -26.99 -25.14 -5.95
N PHE A 82 -26.55 -25.89 -6.95
CA PHE A 82 -25.13 -26.02 -7.28
C PHE A 82 -24.51 -24.67 -7.66
N ASP A 83 -25.14 -23.93 -8.57
CA ASP A 83 -24.65 -22.62 -9.01
C ASP A 83 -24.59 -21.62 -7.84
N ARG A 84 -25.55 -21.67 -6.91
CA ARG A 84 -25.51 -20.89 -5.67
C ARG A 84 -24.33 -21.28 -4.78
N SER A 85 -24.07 -22.57 -4.58
CA SER A 85 -22.93 -23.03 -3.78
C SER A 85 -21.60 -22.54 -4.38
N MET A 86 -21.44 -22.67 -5.69
CA MET A 86 -20.25 -22.16 -6.41
C MET A 86 -20.10 -20.65 -6.24
N ALA A 87 -21.18 -19.88 -6.38
CA ALA A 87 -21.12 -18.43 -6.23
C ALA A 87 -20.76 -17.99 -4.79
N ILE A 88 -21.21 -18.73 -3.77
CA ILE A 88 -20.83 -18.48 -2.37
C ILE A 88 -19.34 -18.79 -2.15
N GLU A 89 -18.84 -19.88 -2.72
CA GLU A 89 -17.42 -20.25 -2.65
C GLU A 89 -16.55 -19.18 -3.32
N THR A 90 -16.87 -18.77 -4.53
CA THR A 90 -16.18 -17.68 -5.25
C THR A 90 -16.22 -16.35 -4.47
N LEU A 91 -17.34 -16.04 -3.82
CA LEU A 91 -17.42 -14.88 -2.93
C LEU A 91 -16.50 -15.01 -1.72
N GLY A 92 -16.39 -16.22 -1.14
CA GLY A 92 -15.45 -16.52 -0.06
C GLY A 92 -14.00 -16.30 -0.49
N GLU A 93 -13.62 -16.81 -1.66
CA GLU A 93 -12.28 -16.62 -2.24
C GLU A 93 -11.99 -15.14 -2.50
N ALA A 94 -12.94 -14.41 -3.08
CA ALA A 94 -12.78 -12.98 -3.36
C ALA A 94 -12.61 -12.15 -2.08
N ARG A 95 -13.34 -12.48 -1.00
CA ARG A 95 -13.15 -11.86 0.32
C ARG A 95 -11.76 -12.17 0.90
N GLY A 96 -11.31 -13.41 0.79
CA GLY A 96 -9.96 -13.80 1.22
C GLY A 96 -8.87 -13.03 0.46
N ALA A 97 -9.01 -12.91 -0.86
CA ALA A 97 -8.08 -12.15 -1.69
C ALA A 97 -8.09 -10.65 -1.37
N GLU A 98 -9.25 -10.05 -1.11
CA GLU A 98 -9.37 -8.67 -0.66
C GLU A 98 -8.64 -8.45 0.68
N ASP A 99 -8.84 -9.34 1.65
CA ASP A 99 -8.18 -9.26 2.95
C ASP A 99 -6.65 -9.43 2.84
N ASP A 100 -6.17 -10.30 1.94
CA ASP A 100 -4.75 -10.42 1.63
C ASP A 100 -4.17 -9.13 1.03
N CYS A 101 -4.88 -8.52 0.08
CA CYS A 101 -4.46 -7.25 -0.54
C CYS A 101 -4.42 -6.12 0.49
N ARG A 102 -5.45 -6.00 1.34
CA ARG A 102 -5.50 -5.00 2.43
C ARG A 102 -4.33 -5.18 3.39
N ARG A 103 -4.00 -6.43 3.76
CA ARG A 103 -2.84 -6.74 4.61
C ARG A 103 -1.50 -6.38 3.96
N ASP A 104 -1.32 -6.64 2.66
CA ASP A 104 -0.11 -6.19 1.95
C ASP A 104 -0.05 -4.66 1.88
N GLU A 105 -1.16 -3.97 1.55
CA GLU A 105 -1.21 -2.51 1.53
C GLU A 105 -0.78 -1.91 2.88
N ASP A 106 -1.32 -2.39 3.99
CA ASP A 106 -0.94 -1.95 5.33
C ASP A 106 0.55 -2.16 5.60
N ARG A 107 1.09 -3.32 5.19
CA ARG A 107 2.52 -3.60 5.29
C ARG A 107 3.35 -2.62 4.45
N ARG A 108 2.92 -2.30 3.23
CA ARG A 108 3.60 -1.30 2.37
C ARG A 108 3.51 0.09 2.96
N ARG A 109 2.37 0.46 3.54
CA ARG A 109 2.16 1.75 4.21
C ARG A 109 3.11 1.92 5.38
N ARG A 110 3.22 0.93 6.26
CA ARG A 110 4.20 0.92 7.37
C ARG A 110 5.63 1.05 6.85
N THR A 111 5.96 0.33 5.77
CA THR A 111 7.29 0.40 5.15
C THR A 111 7.61 1.80 4.61
N MET A 112 6.63 2.45 3.98
CA MET A 112 6.75 3.82 3.48
C MET A 112 6.98 4.82 4.63
N ILE A 113 6.19 4.73 5.70
CA ILE A 113 6.35 5.57 6.90
C ILE A 113 7.76 5.41 7.49
N LEU A 114 8.23 4.17 7.64
CA LEU A 114 9.58 3.91 8.16
C LEU A 114 10.68 4.41 7.21
N ALA A 115 10.48 4.31 5.90
CA ALA A 115 11.43 4.84 4.93
C ALA A 115 11.53 6.37 5.02
N GLN A 116 10.38 7.05 5.14
CA GLN A 116 10.28 8.50 5.30
C GLN A 116 10.94 8.96 6.60
N ALA A 117 10.58 8.36 7.74
CA ALA A 117 11.16 8.72 9.04
C ALA A 117 12.70 8.56 9.05
N ARG A 118 13.23 7.51 8.40
CA ARG A 118 14.68 7.30 8.27
C ARG A 118 15.36 8.30 7.34
N HIS A 119 14.66 8.74 6.30
CA HIS A 119 15.14 9.81 5.42
C HIS A 119 15.23 11.12 6.20
N ASP A 120 14.16 11.50 6.88
CA ASP A 120 14.03 12.79 7.55
C ASP A 120 15.02 12.93 8.70
N ALA A 121 15.19 11.88 9.52
CA ALA A 121 16.19 11.87 10.58
C ALA A 121 17.64 12.05 10.05
N LEU A 122 17.94 11.53 8.85
CA LEU A 122 19.26 11.67 8.25
C LEU A 122 19.44 13.06 7.62
N ALA A 123 18.38 13.59 6.99
CA ALA A 123 18.36 14.94 6.44
C ALA A 123 18.55 16.00 7.55
N GLU A 124 17.88 15.82 8.69
CA GLU A 124 18.03 16.68 9.87
C GLU A 124 19.47 16.66 10.40
N ARG A 125 20.04 15.46 10.58
CA ARG A 125 21.44 15.30 11.02
C ARG A 125 22.44 15.92 10.03
N LEU A 126 22.18 15.85 8.73
CA LEU A 126 23.00 16.53 7.73
C LEU A 126 22.88 18.06 7.87
N GLY A 127 21.69 18.57 8.16
CA GLY A 127 21.44 19.98 8.45
C GLY A 127 22.27 20.48 9.63
N THR A 128 22.28 19.74 10.75
CA THR A 128 23.05 20.12 11.94
C THR A 128 24.56 20.10 11.70
N ILE A 129 25.08 19.11 10.95
CA ILE A 129 26.51 19.06 10.57
C ILE A 129 26.89 20.27 9.69
N ARG A 130 26.03 20.65 8.73
CA ARG A 130 26.28 21.81 7.86
C ARG A 130 26.26 23.12 8.64
N GLN A 131 25.32 23.29 9.57
CA GLN A 131 25.26 24.47 10.44
C GLN A 131 26.51 24.59 11.31
N GLY A 132 26.96 23.48 11.92
CA GLY A 132 28.20 23.47 12.70
C GLY A 132 29.43 23.81 11.86
N ALA A 133 29.52 23.29 10.63
CA ALA A 133 30.61 23.61 9.71
C ALA A 133 30.61 25.10 9.30
N ALA A 134 29.44 25.64 8.98
CA ALA A 134 29.29 27.06 8.64
C ALA A 134 29.73 27.98 9.79
N ARG A 135 29.35 27.65 11.03
CA ARG A 135 29.76 28.41 12.21
C ARG A 135 31.27 28.43 12.41
N VAL A 136 31.94 27.28 12.24
CA VAL A 136 33.41 27.19 12.34
C VAL A 136 34.08 28.02 11.24
N ASP A 137 33.53 27.99 10.02
CA ASP A 137 34.05 28.79 8.90
C ASP A 137 33.84 30.31 9.15
N GLU A 138 32.72 30.72 9.73
CA GLU A 138 32.43 32.11 10.14
C GLU A 138 33.40 32.59 11.25
N GLU A 139 33.60 31.79 12.29
CA GLU A 139 34.53 32.09 13.40
C GLU A 139 35.97 32.24 12.88
N ARG A 140 36.38 31.38 11.94
CA ARG A 140 37.69 31.48 11.29
C ARG A 140 37.83 32.77 10.46
N GLN A 141 36.82 33.12 9.67
CA GLN A 141 36.83 34.35 8.87
C GLN A 141 36.90 35.60 9.75
N ALA A 142 36.24 35.59 10.91
CA ALA A 142 36.31 36.68 11.87
C ALA A 142 37.73 36.85 12.43
N LEU A 143 38.39 35.76 12.84
CA LEU A 143 39.78 35.79 13.31
C LEU A 143 40.75 36.25 12.22
N ASP A 144 40.63 35.72 10.99
CA ASP A 144 41.45 36.13 9.85
C ASP A 144 41.28 37.64 9.58
N ALA A 145 40.05 38.18 9.72
CA ALA A 145 39.78 39.60 9.56
C ALA A 145 40.37 40.47 10.68
N GLU A 146 40.37 39.99 11.93
CA GLU A 146 40.99 40.67 13.07
C GLU A 146 42.52 40.70 12.95
N ASP A 147 43.15 39.60 12.52
CA ASP A 147 44.59 39.54 12.27
C ASP A 147 45.00 40.50 11.16
N VAL A 148 44.25 40.58 10.06
CA VAL A 148 44.48 41.56 8.99
C VAL A 148 44.41 43.01 9.49
N ARG A 149 43.54 43.31 10.47
CA ARG A 149 43.47 44.65 11.09
C ARG A 149 44.63 44.91 12.05
N ARG A 150 45.14 43.88 12.73
CA ARG A 150 46.20 43.98 13.73
C ARG A 150 47.60 44.16 13.11
N PHE A 151 47.81 43.57 11.93
CA PHE A 151 49.09 43.63 11.19
C PHE A 151 49.07 44.66 10.04
N ARG A 152 48.09 45.58 10.03
CA ARG A 152 48.08 46.82 9.24
C ARG A 152 48.37 48.01 10.14
#